data_AF-A0A4P5SZZ4-F1
#
_entry.id   AF-A0A4P5SZZ4-F1
#
_cell.length_a   1.000
_cell.length_b   1.000
_cell.length_c   1.000
_cell.angle_alpha   90.00
_cell.angle_beta   90.00
_cell.angle_gamma   90.00
#
_symmetry.space_group_name_H-M   'P 1'
#
loop_
_entity.id
_entity.type
_entity.pdbx_description
1 polymer ?
#
loop_
_entity_poly.entity_id
_entity_poly.type
_entity_poly.pdbx_seq_one_letter_code
_entity_poly.pdbx_strand_id
1 'polypeptide(L)'
;MNSDLSEKMVRLHDLLDYEILQFNAGENQLKNAIKKWTVLASALSMKSLLLEYLGIIDSHLLFLKEYTLTTQLPALPSSSRIMRAMIAETEDKLKKCGEKELLDACLLASVQEINHLKISQYGTAATFSNEITNEKAASLFHLFEINEKRIDKKLSKLAKKEVNKRAIAPLAIENQLV
;
A
#
# COMPACT_ATOMS: atom_id res chain seq x y z
N MET A 1 16.59 2.41 26.34
CA MET A 1 16.32 3.86 26.38
C MET A 1 15.10 4.08 25.51
N ASN A 2 13.93 4.24 26.13
CA ASN A 2 12.66 4.43 25.43
C ASN A 2 12.57 5.90 25.04
N SER A 3 12.92 6.22 23.80
CA SER A 3 12.56 7.50 23.18
C SER A 3 11.06 7.45 22.89
N ASP A 4 10.30 7.92 23.85
CA ASP A 4 8.88 8.13 23.75
C ASP A 4 8.59 9.05 22.55
N LEU A 5 7.71 8.61 21.65
CA LEU A 5 7.18 9.42 20.54
C LEU A 5 6.28 10.57 21.03
N SER A 6 6.40 10.95 22.31
CA SER A 6 5.63 12.00 23.00
C SER A 6 6.30 13.38 22.95
N GLU A 7 7.54 13.47 22.47
CA GLU A 7 8.14 14.77 22.18
C GLU A 7 7.44 15.43 21.00
N LYS A 8 7.06 16.70 21.17
CA LYS A 8 6.43 17.49 20.11
C LYS A 8 7.39 17.57 18.93
N MET A 9 6.92 17.25 17.72
CA MET A 9 7.64 17.54 16.49
C MET A 9 7.68 19.06 16.29
N VAL A 10 8.88 19.63 16.17
CA VAL A 10 9.07 21.09 16.06
C VAL A 10 9.65 21.47 14.70
N ARG A 11 10.38 20.55 14.06
CA ARG A 11 11.10 20.77 12.80
C ARG A 11 10.61 19.81 11.72
N LEU A 12 10.89 20.16 10.47
CA LEU A 12 10.55 19.33 9.31
C LEU A 12 11.26 17.97 9.35
N HIS A 13 12.48 17.93 9.89
CA HIS A 13 13.22 16.67 10.12
C HIS A 13 12.45 15.73 11.06
N ASP A 14 11.93 16.24 12.18
CA ASP A 14 11.16 15.44 13.14
C ASP A 14 9.90 14.84 12.51
N LEU A 15 9.22 15.63 11.67
CA LEU A 15 8.04 15.18 10.95
C LEU A 15 8.40 14.11 9.89
N LEU A 16 9.47 14.32 9.12
CA LEU A 16 9.92 13.33 8.14
C LEU A 16 10.30 12.01 8.83
N ASP A 17 11.04 12.06 9.93
CA ASP A 17 11.42 10.89 10.71
C ASP A 17 10.19 10.14 11.24
N TYR A 18 9.21 10.87 11.78
CA TYR A 18 7.93 10.30 12.19
C TYR A 18 7.23 9.59 11.04
N GLU A 19 7.12 10.23 9.88
CA GLU A 19 6.48 9.66 8.70
C GLU A 19 7.21 8.40 8.20
N ILE A 20 8.54 8.41 8.17
CA ILE A 20 9.35 7.24 7.78
C ILE A 20 9.08 6.03 8.68
N LEU A 21 8.96 6.26 9.99
CA LEU A 21 8.59 5.22 10.95
C LEU A 21 7.18 4.67 10.66
N GLN A 22 6.21 5.55 10.33
CA GLN A 22 4.87 5.12 9.93
C GLN A 22 4.87 4.36 8.60
N PHE A 23 5.68 4.78 7.62
CA PHE A 23 5.79 4.10 6.33
C PHE A 23 6.39 2.71 6.50
N ASN A 24 7.44 2.56 7.30
CA ASN A 24 8.06 1.26 7.55
C ASN A 24 7.05 0.28 8.20
N ALA A 25 6.33 0.73 9.22
CA ALA A 25 5.28 -0.08 9.83
C ALA A 25 4.15 -0.39 8.83
N GLY A 26 3.70 0.60 8.05
CA GLY A 26 2.67 0.42 7.04
C GLY A 26 3.06 -0.57 5.94
N GLU A 27 4.25 -0.45 5.38
CA GLU A 27 4.76 -1.35 4.34
C GLU A 27 4.87 -2.80 4.84
N ASN A 28 5.32 -3.00 6.09
CA ASN A 28 5.34 -4.35 6.68
C ASN A 28 3.94 -4.96 6.83
N GLN A 29 2.95 -4.14 7.21
CA GLN A 29 1.56 -4.59 7.32
C GLN A 29 0.97 -4.91 5.95
N LEU A 30 1.20 -4.03 4.98
CA LEU A 30 0.75 -4.20 3.61
C LEU A 30 1.38 -5.44 2.96
N LYS A 31 2.69 -5.68 3.17
CA LYS A 31 3.38 -6.88 2.70
C LYS A 31 2.65 -8.16 3.13
N ASN A 32 2.25 -8.23 4.39
CA ASN A 32 1.56 -9.40 4.93
C ASN A 32 0.13 -9.52 4.37
N ALA A 33 -0.58 -8.39 4.21
CA ALA A 33 -1.91 -8.37 3.61
C ALA A 33 -1.87 -8.79 2.13
N ILE A 34 -0.95 -8.25 1.33
CA ILE A 34 -0.76 -8.58 -0.08
C ILE A 34 -0.46 -10.07 -0.28
N LYS A 35 0.35 -10.69 0.59
CA LYS A 35 0.58 -12.15 0.54
C LYS A 35 -0.72 -12.93 0.68
N LYS A 36 -1.59 -12.56 1.62
CA LYS A 36 -2.91 -13.19 1.79
C LYS A 36 -3.80 -12.93 0.58
N TRP A 37 -3.89 -11.67 0.14
CA TRP A 37 -4.75 -11.27 -0.98
C TRP A 37 -4.33 -11.90 -2.31
N THR A 38 -3.04 -12.17 -2.50
CA THR A 38 -2.52 -12.90 -3.67
C THR A 38 -3.07 -14.33 -3.74
N VAL A 39 -3.25 -14.99 -2.58
CA VAL A 39 -3.85 -16.33 -2.52
C VAL A 39 -5.34 -16.28 -2.84
N LEU A 40 -6.03 -15.22 -2.42
CA LEU A 40 -7.47 -15.02 -2.65
C LEU A 40 -7.82 -14.64 -4.08
N ALA A 41 -6.95 -13.87 -4.76
CA ALA A 41 -7.19 -13.41 -6.11
C ALA A 41 -7.49 -14.60 -7.05
N SER A 42 -8.40 -14.43 -8.00
CA SER A 42 -8.79 -15.49 -8.93
C SER A 42 -8.14 -15.33 -10.31
N ALA A 43 -8.06 -14.09 -10.81
CA ALA A 43 -7.41 -13.75 -12.05
C ALA A 43 -5.90 -13.95 -11.98
N LEU A 44 -5.32 -14.65 -12.96
CA LEU A 44 -3.86 -14.80 -13.08
C LEU A 44 -3.17 -13.43 -13.23
N SER A 45 -3.81 -12.51 -13.96
CA SER A 45 -3.34 -11.13 -14.14
C SER A 45 -3.32 -10.36 -12.81
N MET A 46 -4.35 -10.51 -11.97
CA MET A 46 -4.41 -9.89 -10.65
C MET A 46 -3.35 -10.49 -9.71
N LYS A 47 -3.20 -11.81 -9.68
CA LYS A 47 -2.13 -12.48 -8.90
C LYS A 47 -0.74 -11.99 -9.30
N SER A 48 -0.46 -11.94 -10.61
CA SER A 48 0.82 -11.48 -11.14
C SER A 48 1.11 -10.04 -10.72
N LEU A 49 0.10 -9.16 -10.78
CA LEU A 49 0.24 -7.78 -10.34
C LEU A 49 0.51 -7.64 -8.84
N LEU A 50 -0.14 -8.44 -7.99
CA LEU A 50 0.09 -8.45 -6.55
C LEU A 50 1.48 -9.00 -6.19
N LEU A 51 1.96 -10.02 -6.90
CA LEU A 51 3.33 -10.54 -6.74
C LEU A 51 4.38 -9.52 -7.15
N GLU A 52 4.16 -8.80 -8.26
CA GLU A 52 5.01 -7.68 -8.65
C GLU A 52 5.01 -6.59 -7.57
N TYR A 53 3.84 -6.25 -7.03
CA TYR A 53 3.73 -5.24 -6.00
C TYR A 53 4.44 -5.65 -4.70
N LEU A 54 4.40 -6.94 -4.34
CA LEU A 54 5.14 -7.48 -3.20
C LEU A 54 6.66 -7.24 -3.33
N GLY A 55 7.22 -7.42 -4.52
CA GLY A 55 8.63 -7.14 -4.79
C GLY A 55 8.99 -5.65 -4.66
N ILE A 56 8.06 -4.76 -5.03
CA ILE A 56 8.23 -3.31 -4.81
C ILE A 56 8.24 -2.99 -3.32
N ILE A 57 7.27 -3.50 -2.56
CA ILE A 57 7.17 -3.31 -1.11
C ILE A 57 8.45 -3.81 -0.42
N ASP A 58 8.99 -4.96 -0.85
CA ASP A 58 10.26 -5.48 -0.32
C ASP A 58 11.45 -4.55 -0.56
N SER A 59 11.53 -3.94 -1.75
CA SER A 59 12.57 -2.96 -2.04
C SER A 59 12.41 -1.67 -1.22
N HIS A 60 11.17 -1.23 -1.00
CA HIS A 60 10.89 -0.07 -0.16
C HIS A 60 11.32 -0.32 1.30
N LEU A 61 10.96 -1.48 1.84
CA LEU A 61 11.32 -1.89 3.20
C LEU A 61 12.83 -1.98 3.42
N LEU A 62 13.60 -2.40 2.42
CA LEU A 62 15.05 -2.45 2.51
C LEU A 62 15.65 -1.06 2.76
N PHE A 63 15.22 -0.07 1.97
CA PHE A 63 15.66 1.31 2.15
C PHE A 63 15.18 1.92 3.47
N LEU A 64 13.89 1.74 3.81
CA LEU A 64 13.34 2.27 5.07
C LEU A 64 14.10 1.70 6.28
N LYS A 65 14.49 0.42 6.23
CA LYS A 65 15.33 -0.21 7.25
C LYS A 65 16.73 0.41 7.29
N GLU A 66 17.39 0.56 6.14
CA GLU A 66 18.71 1.21 6.07
C GLU A 66 18.65 2.62 6.65
N TYR A 67 17.68 3.43 6.23
CA TYR A 67 17.49 4.80 6.71
C TYR A 67 17.39 4.82 8.23
N THR A 68 16.44 4.06 8.80
CA THR A 68 16.22 4.02 10.26
C THR A 68 17.46 3.61 11.07
N LEU A 69 18.31 2.74 10.52
CA LEU A 69 19.57 2.35 11.15
C LEU A 69 20.61 3.48 11.08
N THR A 70 20.75 4.11 9.91
CA THR A 70 21.76 5.16 9.70
C THR A 70 21.46 6.44 10.46
N THR A 71 20.19 6.81 10.59
CA THR A 71 19.75 8.02 11.30
C THR A 71 19.46 7.77 12.78
N GLN A 72 19.71 6.54 13.27
CA GLN A 72 19.52 6.15 14.67
C GLN A 72 18.11 6.47 15.19
N LEU A 73 17.11 6.27 14.33
CA LEU A 73 15.73 6.54 14.68
C LEU A 73 15.26 5.65 15.84
N PRO A 74 14.28 6.15 16.62
CA PRO A 74 13.71 5.40 17.72
C PRO A 74 13.11 4.08 17.23
N ALA A 75 12.80 3.19 18.18
CA ALA A 75 12.21 1.89 17.87
C ALA A 75 11.00 2.04 16.93
N LEU A 76 10.96 1.21 15.88
CA LEU A 76 9.87 1.19 14.92
C LEU A 76 8.52 1.06 15.66
N PRO A 77 7.53 1.91 15.34
CA PRO A 77 6.20 1.71 15.88
C PRO A 77 5.73 0.32 15.48
N SER A 78 5.06 -0.36 16.39
CA SER A 78 4.58 -1.73 16.13
C SER A 78 3.64 -1.80 14.93
N SER A 79 3.03 -0.68 14.53
CA SER A 79 1.99 -0.65 13.51
C SER A 79 1.61 0.77 13.06
N SER A 80 1.32 0.95 11.76
CA SER A 80 0.77 2.18 11.18
C SER A 80 -0.76 2.23 11.28
N ARG A 81 -1.33 3.27 11.92
CA ARG A 81 -2.78 3.33 12.18
C ARG A 81 -3.60 3.36 10.90
N ILE A 82 -3.18 4.18 9.93
CA ILE A 82 -3.88 4.35 8.66
C ILE A 82 -3.84 3.08 7.82
N MET A 83 -2.67 2.44 7.72
CA MET A 83 -2.55 1.20 6.95
C MET A 83 -3.36 0.06 7.59
N ARG A 84 -3.38 -0.04 8.92
CA ARG A 84 -4.27 -0.99 9.62
C ARG A 84 -5.72 -0.79 9.25
N ALA A 85 -6.18 0.46 9.27
CA ALA A 85 -7.58 0.77 8.97
C ALA A 85 -7.93 0.39 7.53
N MET A 86 -7.08 0.72 6.55
CA MET A 86 -7.31 0.36 5.14
C MET A 86 -7.29 -1.16 4.91
N ILE A 87 -6.37 -1.89 5.55
CA ILE A 87 -6.33 -3.35 5.49
C ILE A 87 -7.60 -3.95 6.11
N ALA A 88 -8.01 -3.46 7.28
CA ALA A 88 -9.22 -3.95 7.94
C ALA A 88 -10.48 -3.71 7.10
N GLU A 89 -10.63 -2.49 6.54
CA GLU A 89 -11.71 -2.15 5.63
C GLU A 89 -11.72 -3.06 4.40
N THR A 90 -10.54 -3.33 3.82
CA THR A 90 -10.40 -4.26 2.70
C THR A 90 -10.83 -5.67 3.10
N GLU A 91 -10.35 -6.19 4.22
CA GLU A 91 -10.70 -7.51 4.72
C GLU A 91 -12.21 -7.65 4.99
N ASP A 92 -12.86 -6.59 5.50
CA ASP A 92 -14.30 -6.56 5.74
C ASP A 92 -15.12 -6.48 4.46
N LYS A 93 -14.66 -5.74 3.43
CA LYS A 93 -15.26 -5.79 2.08
C LYS A 93 -15.13 -7.19 1.45
N LEU A 94 -13.97 -7.83 1.58
CA LEU A 94 -13.72 -9.17 1.03
C LEU A 94 -14.65 -10.24 1.64
N LYS A 95 -14.90 -10.18 2.96
CA LYS A 95 -15.84 -11.10 3.64
C LYS A 95 -17.27 -11.00 3.10
N LYS A 96 -17.65 -9.87 2.51
CA LYS A 96 -18.98 -9.62 1.93
C LYS A 96 -19.07 -10.04 0.46
N CYS A 97 -17.97 -10.41 -0.19
CA CYS A 97 -17.95 -10.83 -1.58
C CYS A 97 -18.32 -12.31 -1.70
N GLY A 98 -19.45 -12.61 -2.35
CA GLY A 98 -19.90 -14.00 -2.56
C GLY A 98 -19.21 -14.72 -3.72
N GLU A 99 -18.68 -13.97 -4.70
CA GLU A 99 -18.12 -14.52 -5.94
C GLU A 99 -16.64 -14.16 -6.12
N LYS A 100 -15.88 -15.05 -6.77
CA LYS A 100 -14.44 -14.87 -7.01
C LYS A 100 -14.11 -13.68 -7.89
N GLU A 101 -14.96 -13.41 -8.87
CA GLU A 101 -14.84 -12.26 -9.77
C GLU A 101 -15.05 -10.95 -9.02
N LEU A 102 -16.01 -10.92 -8.08
CA LEU A 102 -16.26 -9.76 -7.24
C LEU A 102 -15.12 -9.54 -6.23
N LEU A 103 -14.53 -10.63 -5.70
CA LEU A 103 -13.33 -10.56 -4.86
C LEU A 103 -12.17 -9.85 -5.56
N ASP A 104 -11.90 -10.18 -6.83
CA ASP A 104 -10.84 -9.51 -7.61
C ASP A 104 -11.12 -8.01 -7.81
N ALA A 105 -12.37 -7.63 -8.07
CA ALA A 105 -12.76 -6.23 -8.18
C ALA A 105 -12.63 -5.47 -6.85
N CYS A 106 -12.99 -6.11 -5.74
CA CYS A 106 -12.82 -5.58 -4.39
C CYS A 106 -11.33 -5.37 -4.06
N LEU A 107 -10.48 -6.37 -4.34
CA LEU A 107 -9.04 -6.25 -4.16
C LEU A 107 -8.45 -5.14 -5.02
N LEU A 108 -8.86 -5.06 -6.29
CA LEU A 108 -8.37 -4.04 -7.21
C LEU A 108 -8.67 -2.63 -6.66
N ALA A 109 -9.92 -2.36 -6.31
CA ALA A 109 -10.33 -1.05 -5.79
C ALA A 109 -9.57 -0.70 -4.51
N SER A 110 -9.45 -1.65 -3.59
CA SER A 110 -8.80 -1.44 -2.30
C SER A 110 -7.29 -1.20 -2.43
N VAL A 111 -6.61 -1.93 -3.32
CA VAL A 111 -5.18 -1.72 -3.59
C VAL A 111 -4.94 -0.38 -4.28
N GLN A 112 -5.84 0.07 -5.16
CA GLN A 112 -5.76 1.43 -5.72
C GLN A 112 -5.87 2.50 -4.64
N GLU A 113 -6.84 2.41 -3.72
CA GLU A 113 -6.96 3.34 -2.59
C GLU A 113 -5.65 3.41 -1.78
N ILE A 114 -5.04 2.25 -1.50
CA ILE A 114 -3.75 2.16 -0.79
C ILE A 114 -2.62 2.80 -1.60
N ASN A 115 -2.55 2.58 -2.92
CA ASN A 115 -1.55 3.24 -3.76
C ASN A 115 -1.71 4.76 -3.74
N HIS A 116 -2.95 5.28 -3.80
CA HIS A 116 -3.19 6.72 -3.75
C HIS A 116 -2.71 7.35 -2.45
N LEU A 117 -2.94 6.69 -1.30
CA LEU A 117 -2.36 7.11 -0.03
C LEU A 117 -0.83 7.17 -0.12
N LYS A 118 -0.20 6.09 -0.60
CA LYS A 118 1.27 5.99 -0.65
C LYS A 118 1.89 6.96 -1.65
N ILE A 119 1.24 7.25 -2.78
CA ILE A 119 1.66 8.29 -3.73
C ILE A 119 1.69 9.65 -3.04
N SER A 120 0.64 9.99 -2.29
CA SER A 120 0.60 11.24 -1.52
C SER A 120 1.73 11.28 -0.49
N GLN A 121 1.88 10.21 0.29
CA GLN A 121 2.89 10.11 1.35
C GLN A 121 4.32 10.26 0.83
N TYR A 122 4.68 9.49 -0.20
CA TYR A 122 6.02 9.51 -0.76
C TYR A 122 6.33 10.76 -1.57
N GLY A 123 5.34 11.35 -2.26
CA GLY A 123 5.49 12.65 -2.89
C GLY A 123 5.83 13.73 -1.86
N THR A 124 5.09 13.78 -0.75
CA THR A 124 5.37 14.72 0.36
C THR A 124 6.73 14.45 1.00
N ALA A 125 7.08 13.19 1.26
CA ALA A 125 8.36 12.84 1.86
C ALA A 125 9.55 13.18 0.97
N ALA A 126 9.40 13.06 -0.36
CA ALA A 126 10.42 13.48 -1.31
C ALA A 126 10.65 15.00 -1.26
N THR A 127 9.57 15.79 -1.23
CA THR A 127 9.66 17.25 -1.06
C THR A 127 10.30 17.62 0.28
N PHE A 128 9.86 17.02 1.38
CA PHE A 128 10.45 17.29 2.71
C PHE A 128 11.94 16.98 2.73
N SER A 129 12.35 15.86 2.13
CA SER A 129 13.76 15.46 2.04
C SER A 129 14.61 16.47 1.28
N ASN A 130 14.07 17.08 0.20
CA ASN A 130 14.76 18.15 -0.53
C ASN A 130 14.92 19.41 0.32
N GLU A 131 13.87 19.84 1.03
CA GLU A 131 13.91 21.04 1.87
C GLU A 131 14.92 20.94 3.01
N ILE A 132 15.16 19.73 3.53
CA ILE A 132 16.19 19.46 4.54
C ILE A 132 17.56 19.08 3.94
N THR A 133 17.75 19.25 2.63
CA THR A 133 19.00 18.95 1.89
C THR A 133 19.46 17.49 1.95
N ASN A 134 18.53 16.55 2.12
CA ASN A 134 18.79 15.10 2.08
C ASN A 134 18.48 14.53 0.70
N GLU A 135 19.36 14.79 -0.26
CA GLU A 135 19.17 14.42 -1.69
C GLU A 135 19.01 12.91 -1.92
N LYS A 136 19.69 12.08 -1.11
CA LYS A 136 19.58 10.62 -1.17
C LYS A 136 18.15 10.18 -0.82
N ALA A 137 17.60 10.68 0.29
CA ALA A 137 16.24 10.36 0.70
C ALA A 137 15.21 10.91 -0.30
N ALA A 138 15.40 12.13 -0.79
CA ALA A 138 14.51 12.75 -1.77
C ALA A 138 14.39 11.90 -3.05
N SER A 139 15.53 11.47 -3.59
CA SER A 139 15.57 10.63 -4.79
C SER A 139 14.87 9.28 -4.58
N LEU A 140 15.02 8.69 -3.40
CA LEU A 140 14.44 7.39 -3.08
C LEU A 140 12.93 7.46 -2.83
N PHE A 141 12.44 8.48 -2.11
CA PHE A 141 10.99 8.67 -1.97
C PHE A 141 10.31 9.05 -3.28
N HIS A 142 10.99 9.80 -4.15
CA HIS A 142 10.46 10.04 -5.50
C HIS A 142 10.38 8.75 -6.32
N LEU A 143 11.37 7.85 -6.21
CA LEU A 143 11.30 6.53 -6.82
C LEU A 143 10.14 5.70 -6.25
N PHE A 144 9.88 5.78 -4.94
CA PHE A 144 8.73 5.08 -4.33
C PHE A 144 7.42 5.60 -4.90
N GLU A 145 7.25 6.93 -4.98
CA GLU A 145 6.09 7.56 -5.60
C GLU A 145 5.87 7.06 -7.04
N ILE A 146 6.94 7.00 -7.85
CA ILE A 146 6.88 6.47 -9.23
C ILE A 146 6.46 5.00 -9.24
N ASN A 147 6.99 4.18 -8.34
CA ASN A 147 6.64 2.77 -8.23
C ASN A 147 5.15 2.59 -7.92
N GLU A 148 4.61 3.35 -6.97
CA GLU A 148 3.19 3.30 -6.62
C GLU A 148 2.30 3.77 -7.78
N LYS A 149 2.66 4.87 -8.46
CA LYS A 149 1.96 5.35 -9.68
C LYS A 149 1.94 4.28 -10.78
N ARG A 150 3.03 3.51 -10.90
CA ARG A 150 3.15 2.44 -11.91
C ARG A 150 2.21 1.29 -11.60
N ILE A 151 2.07 0.89 -10.34
CA ILE A 151 1.11 -0.15 -9.92
C ILE A 151 -0.32 0.34 -10.10
N ASP A 152 -0.66 1.56 -9.65
CA ASP A 152 -1.99 2.13 -9.85
C ASP A 152 -2.39 2.19 -11.33
N LYS A 153 -1.47 2.63 -12.21
CA LYS A 153 -1.70 2.61 -13.67
C LYS A 153 -1.97 1.21 -14.21
N LYS A 154 -1.32 0.18 -13.66
CA LYS A 154 -1.56 -1.23 -14.03
C LYS A 154 -2.91 -1.71 -13.52
N LEU A 155 -3.30 -1.37 -12.29
CA LEU A 155 -4.64 -1.65 -11.74
C LEU A 155 -5.72 -1.00 -12.61
N SER A 156 -5.57 0.27 -12.96
CA SER A 156 -6.50 0.98 -13.84
C SER A 156 -6.66 0.32 -15.22
N LYS A 157 -5.56 -0.20 -15.79
CA LYS A 157 -5.62 -0.96 -17.05
C LYS A 157 -6.33 -2.30 -16.86
N LEU A 158 -6.04 -2.99 -15.76
CA LEU A 158 -6.62 -4.28 -15.44
C LEU A 158 -8.13 -4.18 -15.20
N ALA A 159 -8.58 -3.17 -14.46
CA ALA A 159 -9.99 -2.85 -14.24
C ALA A 159 -10.75 -2.70 -15.56
N LYS A 160 -10.22 -1.88 -16.48
CA LYS A 160 -10.86 -1.60 -17.78
C LYS A 160 -10.90 -2.81 -18.71
N LYS A 161 -9.88 -3.67 -18.65
CA LYS A 161 -9.72 -4.77 -19.61
C LYS A 161 -10.35 -6.07 -19.17
N GLU A 162 -10.33 -6.37 -17.88
CA GLU A 162 -10.64 -7.71 -17.38
C GLU A 162 -11.48 -7.69 -16.09
N VAL A 163 -10.92 -7.19 -14.98
CA VAL A 163 -11.47 -7.43 -13.63
C VAL A 163 -12.91 -6.93 -13.50
N ASN A 164 -13.20 -5.69 -13.91
CA ASN A 164 -14.56 -5.17 -13.80
C ASN A 164 -15.53 -5.89 -14.74
N LYS A 165 -15.05 -6.31 -15.92
CA LYS A 165 -15.90 -7.05 -16.88
C LYS A 165 -16.25 -8.44 -16.38
N ARG A 166 -15.36 -9.08 -15.63
CA ARG A 166 -15.62 -10.38 -14.99
C ARG A 166 -16.60 -10.24 -13.82
N ALA A 167 -16.52 -9.14 -13.07
CA ALA A 167 -17.39 -8.89 -11.91
C ALA A 167 -18.85 -8.54 -12.28
N ILE A 168 -19.12 -8.10 -13.51
CA ILE A 168 -20.49 -7.85 -14.01
C ILE A 168 -21.15 -9.08 -14.65
N ALA A 169 -20.51 -10.26 -14.59
CA ALA A 169 -21.11 -11.48 -15.14
C ALA A 169 -22.54 -11.64 -14.59
N PRO A 170 -23.52 -12.05 -15.43
CA PRO A 170 -24.92 -11.80 -15.17
C PRO A 170 -25.30 -12.38 -13.81
N LEU A 171 -26.13 -11.64 -13.06
CA LEU A 171 -27.02 -12.26 -12.06
C LEU A 171 -27.47 -13.58 -12.68
N ALA A 172 -27.15 -14.70 -12.04
CA ALA A 172 -27.79 -15.95 -12.40
C ALA A 172 -29.26 -15.60 -12.45
N ILE A 173 -29.85 -15.65 -13.66
CA ILE A 173 -31.29 -15.56 -13.79
C ILE A 173 -31.73 -16.76 -12.98
N GLU A 174 -32.13 -16.53 -11.73
CA GLU A 174 -32.97 -17.45 -11.02
C GLU A 174 -34.16 -17.57 -11.96
N ASN A 175 -34.16 -18.65 -12.74
CA ASN A 175 -35.33 -19.17 -13.37
C ASN A 175 -36.30 -19.45 -12.22
N GLN A 176 -37.02 -18.42 -11.78
CA GLN A 176 -38.30 -18.55 -11.15
C GLN A 176 -39.23 -19.04 -12.26
N LEU A 177 -39.04 -20.31 -12.61
CA LEU A 177 -40.13 -21.18 -13.01
C LEU A 177 -41.03 -21.25 -11.78
N VAL A 178 -42.18 -20.58 -11.86
CA VAL A 178 -43.54 -21.10 -11.67
C VAL A 178 -44.51 -19.98 -12.04
#